data_AF-A0A7L0WK97-F1
#
_entry.id   AF-A0A7L0WK97-F1
#
_cell.length_a   1.000
_cell.length_b   1.000
_cell.length_c   1.000
_cell.angle_alpha   90.00
_cell.angle_beta   90.00
_cell.angle_gamma   90.00
#
_symmetry.space_group_name_H-M   'P 1'
#
loop_
_entity.id
_entity.type
_entity.pdbx_description
1 polymer ?
#
loop_
_entity_poly.entity_id
_entity_poly.type
_entity_poly.pdbx_seq_one_letter_code
_entity_poly.pdbx_strand_id
1 'polypeptide(L)'
;SDYSNQGVDQLQNVIQMIKTNPDDRRIIMCAWNPKDISLMALPPCHALCQFYVLNGELSCQLYQRSGDMGLGVPFNIASYSLLTYMIAHVTGLKVG
;
A
#
# COMPACT_ATOMS: atom_id res chain seq x y z
N SER A 1 10.42 9.13 20.33
CA SER A 1 10.25 7.74 20.79
C SER A 1 10.89 6.80 19.79
N ASP A 2 11.37 5.65 20.22
CA ASP A 2 11.85 4.56 19.35
C ASP A 2 10.73 3.53 19.16
N TYR A 3 10.49 3.12 17.91
CA TYR A 3 9.46 2.16 17.51
C TYR A 3 10.04 0.90 16.85
N SER A 4 11.37 0.72 16.87
CA SER A 4 12.00 -0.49 16.33
C SER A 4 11.42 -1.76 16.98
N ASN A 5 11.12 -2.76 16.14
CA ASN A 5 10.52 -4.05 16.52
C ASN A 5 9.17 -3.96 17.26
N GLN A 6 8.42 -2.86 17.08
CA GLN A 6 7.07 -2.71 17.63
C GLN A 6 6.01 -2.73 16.51
N GLY A 7 4.83 -3.26 16.83
CA GLY A 7 3.71 -3.34 15.88
C GLY A 7 3.90 -4.40 14.80
N VAL A 8 3.23 -4.22 13.66
CA VAL A 8 3.30 -5.12 12.51
C VAL A 8 3.85 -4.36 11.31
N ASP A 9 4.99 -4.81 10.79
CA ASP A 9 5.57 -4.26 9.58
C ASP A 9 4.84 -4.79 8.33
N GLN A 10 3.73 -4.13 8.00
CA GLN A 10 2.91 -4.49 6.85
C GLN A 10 3.68 -4.35 5.53
N LEU A 11 4.58 -3.37 5.41
CA LEU A 11 5.34 -3.14 4.18
C LEU A 11 6.33 -4.28 3.92
N GLN A 12 7.08 -4.68 4.95
CA GLN A 12 7.98 -5.82 4.86
C GLN A 12 7.21 -7.12 4.54
N ASN A 13 6.05 -7.33 5.17
CA ASN A 13 5.20 -8.50 4.90
C ASN A 13 4.68 -8.52 3.45
N VAL A 14 4.25 -7.38 2.91
CA VAL A 14 3.82 -7.25 1.51
C VAL A 14 4.97 -7.60 0.56
N ILE A 15 6.15 -7.02 0.75
CA ILE A 15 7.32 -7.29 -0.09
C ILE A 15 7.70 -8.77 -0.02
N GLN A 16 7.65 -9.37 1.16
CA GLN A 16 7.95 -10.79 1.34
C GLN A 16 6.93 -11.67 0.62
N MET A 17 5.63 -11.41 0.79
CA MET A 17 4.58 -12.17 0.12
C MET A 17 4.67 -12.08 -1.40
N ILE A 18 4.95 -10.90 -1.96
CA ILE A 18 5.17 -10.74 -3.41
C ILE A 18 6.32 -11.63 -3.90
N LYS A 19 7.39 -11.79 -3.10
CA LYS A 19 8.55 -12.61 -3.47
C LYS A 19 8.31 -14.11 -3.31
N THR A 20 7.56 -14.54 -2.30
CA THR A 20 7.46 -15.97 -1.93
C THR A 20 6.12 -16.62 -2.24
N ASN A 21 5.04 -15.85 -2.31
CA ASN A 21 3.68 -16.32 -2.58
C ASN A 21 2.89 -15.28 -3.42
N PRO A 22 3.33 -14.98 -4.66
CA PRO A 22 2.82 -13.86 -5.46
C PRO A 22 1.34 -13.97 -5.86
N ASP A 23 0.78 -15.17 -5.87
CA ASP A 23 -0.62 -15.46 -6.16
C ASP A 23 -1.55 -15.32 -4.95
N ASP A 24 -1.00 -14.98 -3.78
CA ASP A 24 -1.79 -14.74 -2.56
C ASP A 24 -2.75 -13.56 -2.76
N ARG A 25 -4.01 -13.74 -2.35
CA ARG A 25 -5.06 -12.72 -2.43
C ARG A 25 -5.06 -11.78 -1.22
N ARG A 26 -4.10 -11.92 -0.30
CA ARG A 26 -4.01 -11.19 0.97
C ARG A 26 -2.83 -10.23 1.02
N ILE A 27 -2.23 -9.90 -0.12
CA ILE A 27 -1.13 -8.93 -0.21
C ILE A 27 -1.71 -7.51 -0.04
N ILE A 28 -1.92 -7.11 1.21
CA ILE A 28 -2.66 -5.90 1.58
C ILE A 28 -1.83 -5.06 2.55
N MET A 29 -1.88 -3.74 2.38
CA MET A 29 -1.44 -2.75 3.36
C MET A 29 -2.62 -1.85 3.75
N CYS A 30 -2.91 -1.76 5.04
CA CYS A 30 -4.05 -1.02 5.58
C CYS A 30 -3.58 0.07 6.56
N ALA A 31 -3.99 1.31 6.29
CA ALA A 31 -3.72 2.46 7.17
C ALA A 31 -4.88 2.72 8.17
N TRP A 32 -6.05 2.13 7.92
CA TRP A 32 -7.23 2.33 8.75
C TRP A 32 -7.19 1.44 10.00
N ASN A 33 -6.63 1.97 11.11
CA ASN A 33 -6.61 1.30 12.42
C ASN A 33 -7.69 1.86 13.36
N PRO A 34 -8.83 1.17 13.58
CA PRO A 34 -9.94 1.68 14.39
C PRO A 34 -9.55 2.10 15.81
N LYS A 35 -8.61 1.40 16.43
CA LYS A 35 -8.15 1.70 17.80
C LYS A 35 -7.46 3.06 17.88
N ASP A 36 -6.71 3.40 16.83
CA ASP A 36 -5.82 4.57 16.85
C ASP A 36 -6.40 5.77 16.11
N ILE A 37 -7.55 5.65 15.42
CA ILE A 37 -8.20 6.75 14.68
C ILE A 37 -8.37 8.02 15.53
N SER A 38 -8.74 7.87 16.81
CA SER A 38 -8.94 9.00 17.72
C SER A 38 -7.65 9.71 18.13
N LEU A 39 -6.50 9.06 17.93
CA LEU A 39 -5.17 9.59 18.22
C LEU A 39 -4.55 10.31 17.00
N MET A 40 -5.11 10.10 15.80
CA MET A 40 -4.64 10.71 14.57
C MET A 40 -5.15 12.15 14.45
N ALA A 41 -4.34 13.05 13.89
CA ALA A 41 -4.79 14.42 13.61
C ALA A 41 -6.02 14.44 12.70
N LEU A 42 -6.04 13.55 11.69
CA LEU A 42 -7.18 13.28 10.81
C LEU A 42 -7.16 11.80 10.41
N PRO A 43 -8.33 11.14 10.25
CA PRO A 43 -8.37 9.77 9.74
C PRO A 43 -7.78 9.67 8.32
N PRO A 44 -7.13 8.57 7.93
CA PRO A 44 -6.43 8.48 6.65
C PRO A 44 -7.42 8.47 5.47
N CYS A 45 -7.15 9.24 4.42
CA CYS A 45 -7.96 9.23 3.19
C CYS A 45 -7.69 7.97 2.36
N HIS A 46 -6.43 7.52 2.30
CA HIS A 46 -6.00 6.28 1.67
C HIS A 46 -6.11 5.16 2.70
N ALA A 47 -7.23 4.44 2.69
CA ALA A 47 -7.54 3.51 3.77
C ALA A 47 -6.81 2.17 3.59
N LEU A 48 -6.73 1.67 2.35
CA LEU A 48 -6.19 0.35 2.05
C LEU A 48 -5.63 0.30 0.62
N CYS A 49 -4.53 -0.42 0.43
CA CYS A 49 -4.11 -0.85 -0.91
C CYS A 49 -3.84 -2.36 -0.95
N GLN A 50 -4.21 -2.98 -2.07
CA GLN A 50 -3.99 -4.39 -2.36
C GLN A 50 -3.10 -4.52 -3.58
N PHE A 51 -2.13 -5.43 -3.50
CA PHE A 51 -1.24 -5.76 -4.61
C PHE A 51 -1.65 -7.08 -5.26
N TYR A 52 -1.40 -7.18 -6.55
CA TYR A 52 -1.71 -8.36 -7.34
C TYR A 52 -0.56 -8.61 -8.32
N VAL A 53 -0.12 -9.87 -8.41
CA VAL A 53 0.92 -10.29 -9.35
C VAL A 53 0.33 -11.22 -10.39
N LEU A 54 0.54 -10.89 -11.67
CA LEU A 54 0.17 -11.75 -12.79
C LEU A 54 1.16 -11.56 -13.93
N ASN A 55 1.58 -12.66 -14.57
CA ASN A 55 2.49 -12.63 -15.73
C ASN A 55 3.80 -11.84 -15.51
N GLY A 56 4.32 -11.80 -14.29
CA GLY A 56 5.53 -11.04 -13.94
C GLY A 56 5.31 -9.53 -13.80
N GLU A 57 4.06 -9.08 -13.76
CA GLU A 57 3.65 -7.69 -13.55
C GLU A 57 2.98 -7.53 -12.18
N LEU A 58 3.28 -6.42 -11.51
CA LEU A 58 2.70 -6.00 -10.24
C LEU A 58 1.71 -4.86 -10.48
N SER A 59 0.45 -5.10 -10.14
CA SER A 59 -0.60 -4.08 -10.13
C SER A 59 -0.97 -3.71 -8.68
N CYS A 60 -1.45 -2.49 -8.47
CA CYS A 60 -1.89 -1.98 -7.17
C CYS A 60 -3.29 -1.40 -7.27
N GLN A 61 -4.19 -1.84 -6.39
CA GLN A 61 -5.51 -1.28 -6.20
C GLN A 61 -5.52 -0.44 -4.92
N LEU A 62 -5.92 0.83 -5.03
CA LEU A 62 -6.08 1.74 -3.91
C LEU A 62 -7.56 1.96 -3.60
N TYR A 63 -7.94 1.80 -2.33
CA TYR A 63 -9.22 2.25 -1.81
C TYR A 63 -9.03 3.56 -1.03
N GLN A 64 -9.60 4.64 -1.58
CA GLN A 64 -9.57 5.97 -1.00
C GLN A 64 -10.97 6.35 -0.51
N ARG A 65 -11.15 6.49 0.81
CA ARG A 65 -12.46 6.80 1.43
C ARG A 65 -12.95 8.21 1.14
N SER A 66 -12.06 9.11 0.73
CA SER A 66 -12.33 10.51 0.44
C SER A 66 -11.24 11.05 -0.49
N GLY A 67 -11.64 11.63 -1.63
CA GLY A 67 -10.71 12.19 -2.60
C GLY A 67 -11.19 13.54 -3.11
N ASP A 68 -10.34 14.55 -2.92
CA ASP A 68 -10.49 15.84 -3.58
C ASP A 68 -10.08 15.68 -5.05
N MET A 69 -11.06 15.74 -5.95
CA MET A 69 -10.83 15.52 -7.37
C MET A 69 -9.99 16.61 -8.03
N GLY A 70 -10.00 17.84 -7.51
CA GLY A 70 -9.31 18.98 -8.12
C GLY A 70 -7.83 19.05 -7.76
N LEU A 71 -7.51 18.78 -6.49
CA LEU A 71 -6.14 18.88 -5.98
C LEU A 71 -5.59 17.53 -5.55
N GLY A 72 -6.29 16.82 -4.65
CA GLY A 72 -5.76 15.63 -3.99
C GLY A 72 -5.54 14.43 -4.90
N VAL A 73 -6.56 14.06 -5.68
CA VAL A 73 -6.57 12.84 -6.51
C VAL A 73 -5.43 12.80 -7.53
N PRO A 74 -5.12 13.88 -8.28
CA PRO A 74 -3.94 13.89 -9.14
C PRO A 74 -2.63 13.51 -8.43
N PHE A 75 -2.38 14.07 -7.24
CA PHE A 75 -1.21 13.71 -6.44
C PHE A 75 -1.28 12.28 -5.89
N ASN A 76 -2.48 11.81 -5.54
CA ASN A 76 -2.66 10.46 -5.01
C ASN A 76 -2.39 9.40 -6.08
N ILE A 77 -2.83 9.64 -7.32
CA ILE A 77 -2.50 8.80 -8.48
C ILE A 77 -0.98 8.72 -8.63
N ALA A 78 -0.30 9.87 -8.73
CA ALA A 78 1.15 9.89 -8.89
C ALA A 78 1.89 9.19 -7.73
N SER A 79 1.43 9.38 -6.50
CA SER A 79 2.04 8.80 -5.29
C SER A 79 1.93 7.27 -5.28
N TYR A 80 0.74 6.73 -5.52
CA TYR A 80 0.54 5.27 -5.50
C TYR A 80 1.06 4.58 -6.77
N SER A 81 1.10 5.29 -7.90
CA SER A 81 1.87 4.84 -9.07
C SER A 81 3.33 4.69 -8.69
N LEU A 82 3.98 5.73 -8.14
CA LEU A 82 5.39 5.66 -7.74
C LEU A 82 5.66 4.55 -6.72
N LEU A 83 4.79 4.38 -5.71
CA LEU A 83 4.89 3.28 -4.76
C LEU A 83 4.87 1.91 -5.47
N THR A 84 3.98 1.73 -6.44
CA THR A 84 3.88 0.50 -7.24
C THR A 84 5.16 0.26 -8.04
N TYR A 85 5.73 1.30 -8.65
CA TYR A 85 7.05 1.23 -9.32
C TYR A 85 8.16 0.83 -8.37
N MET A 86 8.23 1.42 -7.18
CA MET A 86 9.25 1.11 -6.18
C MET A 86 9.16 -0.34 -5.70
N ILE A 87 7.94 -0.82 -5.39
CA ILE A 87 7.74 -2.20 -4.94
C ILE A 87 8.08 -3.18 -6.06
N ALA A 88 7.57 -2.95 -7.28
CA ALA A 88 7.88 -3.79 -8.44
C ALA A 88 9.40 -3.88 -8.67
N HIS A 89 10.12 -2.76 -8.58
CA HIS A 89 11.56 -2.71 -8.73
C HIS A 89 12.30 -3.58 -7.69
N VAL A 90 11.97 -3.45 -6.40
CA VAL A 90 12.66 -4.22 -5.33
C VAL A 90 12.23 -5.69 -5.27
N THR A 91 11.15 -6.06 -5.96
CA THR A 91 10.69 -7.44 -6.13
C THR A 91 11.05 -8.05 -7.48
N GLY A 92 11.72 -7.30 -8.37
CA GLY A 92 12.12 -7.79 -9.69
C GLY A 92 10.97 -8.01 -10.68
N LEU A 93 9.84 -7.32 -10.46
CA LEU A 93 8.65 -7.38 -11.32
C LEU A 93 8.59 -6.14 -12.22
N LYS A 94 7.79 -6.24 -13.29
CA LYS A 94 7.37 -5.06 -14.06
C LYS A 94 6.14 -4.43 -13.41
N VAL A 95 5.88 -3.17 -13.72
CA VAL A 95 4.60 -2.53 -13.35
C VAL A 95 3.54 -2.96 -14.36
N GLY A 96 2.35 -3.32 -13.88
CA GLY A 96 1.17 -3.58 -14.70
C GLY A 96 0.04 -2.61 -14.43
#